data_AF-W1QGS7-F1
#
_entry.id   AF-W1QGS7-F1
#
_cell.length_a   1.000
_cell.length_b   1.000
_cell.length_c   1.000
_cell.angle_alpha   90.00
_cell.angle_beta   90.00
_cell.angle_gamma   90.00
#
_symmetry.space_group_name_H-M   'P 1'
#
loop_
_entity.id
_entity.type
_entity.pdbx_description
1 polymer ?
#
loop_
_entity_poly.entity_id
_entity_poly.type
_entity_poly.pdbx_seq_one_letter_code
_entity_poly.pdbx_strand_id
1 'polypeptide(L)'
;MRYETNQRPLIILIAGGHAAGKCLASRLLREEIENRCQQIKIAEVDMKEFQEETFEIGPSRFNFELVKSKVENHISDGFDVILIYGLYALYDKELLNMGSVKIFIDCDADIRLGRWIKRDLLSSKLSESISKADKSMLLRNLLMRYLSESRIEMSEFISRTKELADVVLPRGAEPTGISLIVDGIQHLIKNESEKSIDHTIRFHTSDPVKKVISSRKKDITLEVLSNDNFESRNKRFYDLN
;
A
#
# COMPACT_ATOMS: atom_id res chain seq x y z
N MET A 1 13.39 -2.40 35.13
CA MET A 1 14.02 -1.78 33.95
C MET A 1 13.42 -2.45 32.72
N ARG A 2 12.56 -1.74 31.98
CA ARG A 2 12.07 -2.23 30.69
C ARG A 2 13.24 -2.11 29.71
N TYR A 3 13.61 -3.20 29.06
CA TYR A 3 14.53 -3.14 27.93
C TYR A 3 13.80 -2.39 26.81
N GLU A 4 14.18 -1.14 26.55
CA GLU A 4 13.80 -0.45 25.33
C GLU A 4 14.56 -1.10 24.19
N THR A 5 13.97 -2.13 23.58
CA THR A 5 14.43 -2.62 22.29
C THR A 5 14.13 -1.52 21.28
N ASN A 6 15.18 -0.90 20.77
CA ASN A 6 15.15 0.12 19.72
C ASN A 6 14.72 -0.51 18.38
N GLN A 7 13.52 -1.07 18.33
CA GLN A 7 12.93 -1.69 17.13
C GLN A 7 12.34 -0.59 16.26
N ARG A 8 12.61 -0.67 14.96
CA ARG A 8 11.99 0.26 14.03
C ARG A 8 10.59 -0.28 13.70
N PRO A 9 9.53 0.54 13.77
CA PRO A 9 8.20 0.05 13.43
C PRO A 9 8.14 -0.44 11.99
N LEU A 10 7.27 -1.41 11.75
CA LEU A 10 6.89 -1.80 10.40
C LEU A 10 5.96 -0.71 9.81
N ILE A 11 6.44 0.00 8.80
CA ILE A 11 5.66 1.05 8.13
C ILE A 11 5.05 0.47 6.86
N ILE A 12 3.73 0.53 6.74
CA ILE A 12 2.97 0.01 5.60
C ILE A 12 2.29 1.16 4.88
N LEU A 13 2.66 1.37 3.62
CA LEU A 13 2.07 2.39 2.75
C LEU A 13 0.96 1.77 1.89
N ILE A 14 -0.21 2.40 1.85
CA ILE A 14 -1.38 1.92 1.12
C ILE A 14 -1.89 3.01 0.19
N ALA A 15 -1.57 2.90 -1.10
CA ALA A 15 -2.04 3.80 -2.15
C ALA A 15 -3.14 3.20 -3.02
N GLY A 16 -3.69 4.02 -3.91
CA GLY A 16 -4.74 3.65 -4.86
C GLY A 16 -5.70 4.79 -5.13
N GLY A 17 -6.53 4.65 -6.17
CA GLY A 17 -7.47 5.69 -6.61
C GLY A 17 -8.57 6.02 -5.58
N HIS A 18 -9.32 7.09 -5.85
CA HIS A 18 -10.54 7.44 -5.09
C HIS A 18 -11.49 6.24 -5.02
N ALA A 19 -12.04 5.97 -3.84
CA ALA A 19 -12.94 4.84 -3.58
C ALA A 19 -12.41 3.44 -3.97
N ALA A 20 -11.09 3.26 -4.14
CA ALA A 20 -10.46 1.97 -4.41
C ALA A 20 -10.58 0.98 -3.25
N GLY A 21 -10.72 1.48 -2.01
CA GLY A 21 -10.82 0.66 -0.80
C GLY A 21 -9.63 0.80 0.15
N LYS A 22 -8.80 1.84 0.06
CA LYS A 22 -7.62 2.05 0.92
C LYS A 22 -7.92 2.06 2.43
N CYS A 23 -8.90 2.86 2.87
CA CYS A 23 -9.33 2.91 4.27
C CYS A 23 -9.85 1.52 4.74
N LEU A 24 -10.57 0.81 3.87
CA LEU A 24 -11.00 -0.57 4.16
C LEU A 24 -9.80 -1.51 4.27
N ALA A 25 -8.80 -1.41 3.38
CA ALA A 25 -7.59 -2.22 3.43
C ALA A 25 -6.81 -1.96 4.73
N SER A 26 -6.65 -0.69 5.13
CA SER A 26 -6.01 -0.32 6.39
C SER A 26 -6.72 -0.93 7.59
N ARG A 27 -8.06 -0.78 7.65
CA ARG A 27 -8.86 -1.37 8.72
C ARG A 27 -8.76 -2.90 8.76
N LEU A 28 -8.88 -3.57 7.62
CA LEU A 28 -8.79 -5.03 7.56
C LEU A 28 -7.37 -5.52 7.93
N LEU A 29 -6.32 -4.82 7.50
CA LEU A 29 -4.94 -5.12 7.91
C LEU A 29 -4.78 -4.97 9.42
N ARG A 30 -5.28 -3.88 10.00
CA ARG A 30 -5.26 -3.65 11.45
C ARG A 30 -5.95 -4.80 12.20
N GLU A 31 -7.19 -5.09 11.85
CA GLU A 31 -8.00 -6.16 12.48
C GLU A 31 -7.28 -7.51 12.39
N GLU A 32 -6.75 -7.86 11.22
CA GLU A 32 -6.10 -9.15 10.99
C GLU A 32 -4.73 -9.26 11.70
N ILE A 33 -3.96 -8.16 11.79
CA ILE A 33 -2.71 -8.11 12.56
C ILE A 33 -2.99 -8.26 14.05
N GLU A 34 -3.95 -7.51 14.60
CA GLU A 34 -4.36 -7.58 16.01
C GLU A 34 -4.87 -8.97 16.39
N ASN A 35 -5.56 -9.67 15.47
CA ASN A 35 -6.03 -11.03 15.69
C ASN A 35 -4.89 -12.06 15.75
N ARG A 36 -3.84 -11.88 14.93
CA ARG A 36 -2.75 -12.87 14.78
C ARG A 36 -1.53 -12.59 15.65
N CYS A 37 -1.44 -11.40 16.20
CA CYS A 37 -0.30 -10.96 16.98
C CYS A 37 -0.74 -10.31 18.28
N GLN A 38 -0.21 -10.79 19.39
CA GLN A 38 -0.58 -10.31 20.72
C GLN A 38 0.26 -9.08 21.10
N GLN A 39 -0.36 -8.13 21.79
CA GLN A 39 0.31 -6.96 22.40
C GLN A 39 1.01 -6.02 21.40
N ILE A 40 0.42 -5.81 20.24
CA ILE A 40 0.92 -4.86 19.23
C ILE A 40 0.23 -3.51 19.33
N LYS A 41 1.01 -2.45 19.24
CA LYS A 41 0.52 -1.08 19.04
C LYS A 41 0.55 -0.73 17.56
N ILE A 42 -0.62 -0.52 16.98
CA ILE A 42 -0.78 -0.10 15.59
C ILE A 42 -1.23 1.36 15.56
N ALA A 43 -0.60 2.20 14.73
CA ALA A 43 -1.05 3.55 14.38
C ALA A 43 -1.62 3.56 12.95
N GLU A 44 -2.59 4.45 12.71
CA GLU A 44 -3.11 4.74 11.36
C GLU A 44 -2.91 6.22 11.06
N VAL A 45 -2.50 6.52 9.83
CA VAL A 45 -2.33 7.87 9.30
C VAL A 45 -3.13 7.98 8.00
N ASP A 46 -4.30 8.63 8.06
CA ASP A 46 -5.06 9.00 6.86
C ASP A 46 -4.46 10.28 6.27
N MET A 47 -3.87 10.18 5.09
CA MET A 47 -3.29 11.35 4.42
C MET A 47 -4.32 12.45 4.15
N LYS A 48 -5.62 12.12 4.10
CA LYS A 48 -6.69 13.11 3.91
C LYS A 48 -6.73 14.16 5.03
N GLU A 49 -6.24 13.83 6.23
CA GLU A 49 -6.14 14.80 7.35
C GLU A 49 -5.12 15.92 7.09
N PHE A 50 -4.22 15.71 6.13
CA PHE A 50 -3.14 16.63 5.76
C PHE A 50 -3.39 17.30 4.41
N GLN A 51 -4.63 17.26 3.94
CA GLN A 51 -5.06 17.93 2.72
C GLN A 51 -5.37 19.40 3.01
N GLU A 52 -4.78 20.30 2.24
CA GLU A 52 -5.05 21.73 2.29
C GLU A 52 -6.22 22.10 1.36
N GLU A 53 -7.02 23.10 1.74
CA GLU A 53 -8.12 23.63 0.92
C GLU A 53 -7.55 24.54 -0.18
N THR A 54 -7.06 23.92 -1.26
CA THR A 54 -6.55 24.62 -2.44
C THR A 54 -7.38 24.30 -3.68
N PHE A 55 -7.34 25.18 -4.68
CA PHE A 55 -7.95 24.93 -5.99
C PHE A 55 -7.12 23.98 -6.87
N GLU A 56 -5.91 23.62 -6.42
CA GLU A 56 -5.02 22.75 -7.18
C GLU A 56 -5.42 21.28 -7.08
N ILE A 57 -5.37 20.60 -8.22
CA ILE A 57 -5.63 19.17 -8.33
C ILE A 57 -4.28 18.47 -8.44
N GLY A 58 -4.00 17.55 -7.52
CA GLY A 58 -2.76 16.80 -7.53
C GLY A 58 -2.13 16.61 -6.15
N PRO A 59 -0.86 16.18 -6.10
CA PRO A 59 -0.14 15.93 -4.85
C PRO A 59 0.17 17.20 -4.06
N SER A 60 0.33 18.36 -4.72
CA SER A 60 0.68 19.63 -4.05
C SER A 60 -0.31 20.06 -2.97
N ARG A 61 -1.58 19.64 -3.06
CA ARG A 61 -2.59 19.90 -2.03
C ARG A 61 -2.41 19.10 -0.74
N PHE A 62 -1.40 18.23 -0.65
CA PHE A 62 -1.09 17.45 0.55
C PHE A 62 0.22 17.92 1.18
N ASN A 63 0.19 18.14 2.49
CA ASN A 63 1.37 18.50 3.25
C ASN A 63 2.15 17.23 3.65
N PHE A 64 3.01 16.74 2.76
CA PHE A 64 3.83 15.55 2.99
C PHE A 64 4.78 15.70 4.18
N GLU A 65 5.22 16.92 4.48
CA GLU A 65 6.10 17.19 5.63
C GLU A 65 5.38 16.88 6.95
N LEU A 66 4.12 17.31 7.08
CA LEU A 66 3.30 17.00 8.24
C LEU A 66 2.98 15.50 8.34
N VAL A 67 2.78 14.80 7.22
CA VAL A 67 2.62 13.34 7.20
C VAL A 67 3.88 12.66 7.76
N LYS A 68 5.06 13.00 7.25
CA LYS A 68 6.34 12.44 7.71
C LYS A 68 6.57 12.74 9.19
N SER A 69 6.36 13.99 9.63
CA SER A 69 6.46 14.37 11.05
C SER A 69 5.49 13.58 11.93
N LYS A 70 4.25 13.33 11.47
CA LYS A 70 3.30 12.48 12.20
C LYS A 70 3.82 11.05 12.36
N VAL A 71 4.42 10.49 11.33
CA VAL A 71 5.01 9.14 11.34
C VAL A 71 6.22 9.09 12.30
N GLU A 72 7.09 10.09 12.29
CA GLU A 72 8.22 10.21 13.22
C GLU A 72 7.77 10.33 14.69
N ASN A 73 6.68 11.04 14.94
CA ASN A 73 6.06 11.08 16.27
C ASN A 73 5.57 9.69 16.69
N HIS A 74 4.91 8.94 15.80
CA HIS A 74 4.49 7.57 16.09
C HIS A 74 5.66 6.59 16.27
N ILE A 75 6.78 6.80 15.57
CA ILE A 75 8.02 6.06 15.84
C ILE A 75 8.48 6.35 17.28
N SER A 76 8.48 7.62 17.68
CA SER A 76 8.92 8.05 19.02
C SER A 76 7.99 7.58 20.14
N ASP A 77 6.68 7.46 19.87
CA ASP A 77 5.68 6.93 20.79
C ASP A 77 5.78 5.40 21.00
N GLY A 78 6.66 4.73 20.24
CA GLY A 78 6.90 3.29 20.31
C GLY A 78 5.72 2.47 19.79
N PHE A 79 5.13 2.88 18.67
CA PHE A 79 4.25 2.01 17.89
C PHE A 79 5.06 0.92 17.19
N ASP A 80 4.47 -0.26 17.01
CA ASP A 80 5.13 -1.41 16.36
C ASP A 80 4.81 -1.46 14.86
N VAL A 81 3.60 -1.01 14.48
CA VAL A 81 3.14 -0.95 13.08
C VAL A 81 2.51 0.41 12.81
N ILE A 82 2.85 1.04 11.69
CA ILE A 82 2.26 2.31 11.26
C ILE A 82 1.67 2.11 9.86
N LEU A 83 0.34 2.20 9.77
CA LEU A 83 -0.39 2.09 8.51
C LEU A 83 -0.65 3.50 7.97
N ILE A 84 -0.12 3.80 6.78
CA ILE A 84 -0.28 5.10 6.13
C ILE A 84 -1.06 4.87 4.85
N TYR A 85 -2.25 5.48 4.74
CA TYR A 85 -3.08 5.30 3.56
C TYR A 85 -3.51 6.63 2.95
N GLY A 86 -3.55 6.67 1.62
CA GLY A 86 -3.84 7.90 0.90
C GLY A 86 -3.77 7.74 -0.60
N LEU A 87 -4.27 8.73 -1.35
CA LEU A 87 -4.16 8.70 -2.82
C LEU A 87 -2.70 8.69 -3.27
N TYR A 88 -1.86 9.42 -2.53
CA TYR A 88 -0.46 9.71 -2.84
C TYR A 88 0.53 9.07 -1.86
N ALA A 89 0.11 8.01 -1.14
CA ALA A 89 0.98 7.33 -0.16
C ALA A 89 2.23 6.71 -0.79
N LEU A 90 2.21 6.45 -2.10
CA LEU A 90 3.35 5.96 -2.88
C LEU A 90 3.91 7.01 -3.86
N TYR A 91 3.59 8.31 -3.66
CA TYR A 91 4.04 9.37 -4.55
C TYR A 91 5.37 10.00 -4.11
N ASP A 92 5.48 10.33 -2.81
CA ASP A 92 6.65 11.01 -2.27
C ASP A 92 7.83 10.05 -2.03
N LYS A 93 9.03 10.46 -2.45
CA LYS A 93 10.23 9.61 -2.39
C LYS A 93 10.69 9.34 -0.96
N GLU A 94 10.58 10.32 -0.07
CA GLU A 94 11.00 10.15 1.31
C GLU A 94 10.02 9.22 2.04
N LEU A 95 8.72 9.40 1.82
CA LEU A 95 7.70 8.50 2.35
C LEU A 95 7.90 7.06 1.86
N LEU A 96 8.19 6.88 0.57
CA LEU A 96 8.52 5.57 0.00
C LEU A 96 9.74 4.92 0.67
N ASN A 97 10.78 5.70 0.99
CA ASN A 97 11.98 5.22 1.68
C ASN A 97 11.71 4.85 3.15
N MET A 98 10.72 5.47 3.79
CA MET A 98 10.27 5.09 5.13
C MET A 98 9.46 3.79 5.13
N GLY A 99 8.74 3.50 4.03
CA GLY A 99 7.85 2.36 3.91
C GLY A 99 8.56 1.00 3.83
N SER A 100 8.30 0.13 4.80
CA SER A 100 8.76 -1.27 4.80
C SER A 100 7.99 -2.12 3.79
N VAL A 101 6.69 -1.88 3.64
CA VAL A 101 5.81 -2.58 2.68
C VAL A 101 4.94 -1.57 1.95
N LYS A 102 4.88 -1.66 0.63
CA LYS A 102 4.17 -0.75 -0.26
C LYS A 102 3.05 -1.49 -0.97
N ILE A 103 1.82 -1.10 -0.70
CA ILE A 103 0.61 -1.74 -1.20
C ILE A 103 -0.12 -0.77 -2.11
N PHE A 104 -0.48 -1.23 -3.31
CA PHE A 104 -1.37 -0.50 -4.20
C PHE A 104 -2.71 -1.23 -4.34
N ILE A 105 -3.79 -0.56 -3.96
CA ILE A 105 -5.15 -1.08 -4.12
C ILE A 105 -5.65 -0.75 -5.53
N ASP A 106 -5.67 -1.77 -6.39
CA ASP A 106 -6.11 -1.66 -7.77
C ASP A 106 -7.60 -2.00 -7.92
N CYS A 107 -8.34 -1.14 -8.59
CA CYS A 107 -9.77 -1.29 -8.76
C CYS A 107 -10.25 -0.50 -9.99
N ASP A 108 -11.12 -1.13 -10.76
CA ASP A 108 -11.69 -0.53 -11.96
C ASP A 108 -12.44 0.76 -11.66
N ALA A 109 -12.40 1.68 -12.62
CA ALA A 109 -12.88 3.05 -12.44
C ALA A 109 -14.40 3.14 -12.22
N ASP A 110 -15.16 2.26 -12.89
CA ASP A 110 -16.60 2.11 -12.75
C ASP A 110 -17.00 1.54 -11.38
N ILE A 111 -16.29 0.51 -10.88
CA ILE A 111 -16.48 -0.03 -9.54
C ILE A 111 -16.20 1.05 -8.50
N ARG A 112 -15.10 1.80 -8.65
CA ARG A 112 -14.75 2.92 -7.77
C ARG A 112 -15.82 4.01 -7.78
N LEU A 113 -16.29 4.42 -8.96
CA LEU A 113 -17.36 5.41 -9.08
C LEU A 113 -18.66 4.92 -8.44
N GLY A 114 -19.04 3.67 -8.66
CA GLY A 114 -20.21 3.05 -8.04
C GLY A 114 -20.11 3.00 -6.51
N ARG A 115 -18.94 2.67 -5.97
CA ARG A 115 -18.66 2.72 -4.52
C ARG A 115 -18.74 4.15 -3.98
N TRP A 116 -18.22 5.13 -4.72
CA TRP A 116 -18.27 6.53 -4.34
C TRP A 116 -19.71 7.05 -4.28
N ILE A 117 -20.51 6.80 -5.33
CA ILE A 117 -21.93 7.15 -5.36
C ILE A 117 -22.67 6.51 -4.19
N LYS A 118 -22.46 5.22 -3.94
CA LYS A 118 -23.07 4.54 -2.79
C LYS A 118 -22.70 5.21 -1.46
N ARG A 119 -21.42 5.54 -1.26
CA ARG A 119 -20.92 6.15 -0.02
C ARG A 119 -21.50 7.55 0.22
N ASP A 120 -21.43 8.42 -0.79
CA ASP A 120 -21.72 9.84 -0.62
C ASP A 120 -23.22 10.14 -0.80
N LEU A 121 -23.95 9.35 -1.60
CA LEU A 121 -25.36 9.61 -1.89
C LEU A 121 -26.32 8.63 -1.21
N LEU A 122 -25.96 7.36 -1.06
CA LEU A 122 -26.93 6.33 -0.62
C LEU A 122 -26.77 5.92 0.85
N SER A 123 -25.54 5.91 1.38
CA SER A 123 -25.29 5.49 2.76
C SER A 123 -25.36 6.61 3.80
N SER A 124 -25.53 7.86 3.40
CA SER A 124 -25.82 8.92 4.37
C SER A 124 -27.28 8.79 4.82
N LYS A 125 -27.53 8.83 6.15
CA LYS A 125 -28.90 8.96 6.72
C LYS A 125 -29.68 10.15 6.12
N LEU A 126 -28.94 11.09 5.53
CA LEU A 126 -29.46 12.21 4.76
C LEU A 126 -30.29 11.73 3.56
N SER A 127 -29.92 10.64 2.88
CA SER A 127 -30.56 10.20 1.62
C SER A 127 -32.04 9.86 1.75
N GLU A 128 -32.52 9.48 2.93
CA GLU A 128 -33.95 9.20 3.15
C GLU A 128 -34.79 10.48 3.26
N SER A 129 -34.17 11.59 3.67
CA SER A 129 -34.86 12.86 3.98
C SER A 129 -34.74 13.94 2.89
N ILE A 130 -33.81 13.79 1.94
CA ILE A 130 -33.65 14.76 0.82
C ILE A 130 -34.60 14.48 -0.34
N SER A 131 -35.05 15.55 -0.97
CA SER A 131 -35.94 15.49 -2.14
C SER A 131 -35.28 14.80 -3.34
N LYS A 132 -36.09 14.32 -4.29
CA LYS A 132 -35.57 13.77 -5.56
C LYS A 132 -34.73 14.79 -6.33
N ALA A 133 -35.06 16.08 -6.23
CA ALA A 133 -34.32 17.15 -6.90
C ALA A 133 -32.92 17.31 -6.30
N ASP A 134 -32.81 17.33 -4.96
CA ASP A 134 -31.51 17.47 -4.26
C ASP A 134 -30.59 16.29 -4.56
N LYS A 135 -31.13 15.06 -4.60
CA LYS A 135 -30.36 13.86 -4.99
C LYS A 135 -29.78 13.98 -6.39
N SER A 136 -30.55 14.51 -7.34
CA SER A 136 -30.09 14.69 -8.72
C SER A 136 -28.96 15.72 -8.79
N MET A 137 -29.07 16.81 -8.02
CA MET A 137 -28.02 17.83 -7.94
C MET A 137 -26.74 17.29 -7.29
N LEU A 138 -26.85 16.54 -6.19
CA LEU A 138 -25.71 15.89 -5.55
C LEU A 138 -25.01 14.89 -6.48
N LEU A 139 -25.78 14.10 -7.22
CA LEU A 139 -25.22 13.16 -8.21
C LEU A 139 -24.47 13.91 -9.31
N ARG A 140 -25.06 14.98 -9.85
CA ARG A 140 -24.39 15.83 -10.86
C ARG A 140 -23.07 16.38 -10.33
N ASN A 141 -23.06 16.91 -9.10
CA ASN A 141 -21.85 17.46 -8.49
C ASN A 141 -20.77 16.38 -8.29
N LEU A 142 -21.14 15.18 -7.83
CA LEU A 142 -20.20 14.07 -7.69
C LEU A 142 -19.62 13.65 -9.05
N LEU A 143 -20.47 13.49 -10.06
CA LEU A 143 -20.03 13.12 -11.41
C LEU A 143 -19.11 14.18 -12.02
N MET A 144 -19.40 15.46 -11.81
CA MET A 144 -18.52 16.55 -12.23
C MET A 144 -17.16 16.42 -11.56
N ARG A 145 -17.08 16.28 -10.23
CA ARG A 145 -15.82 16.05 -9.51
C ARG A 145 -15.07 14.81 -9.99
N TYR A 146 -15.79 13.75 -10.32
CA TYR A 146 -15.16 12.55 -10.86
C TYR A 146 -14.45 12.83 -12.19
N LEU A 147 -15.12 13.52 -13.11
CA LEU A 147 -14.61 13.82 -14.44
C LEU A 147 -13.51 14.90 -14.42
N SER A 148 -13.68 15.95 -13.62
CA SER A 148 -12.77 17.10 -13.56
C SER A 148 -11.59 16.92 -12.62
N GLU A 149 -11.70 16.08 -11.58
CA GLU A 149 -10.63 15.88 -10.58
C GLU A 149 -10.15 14.43 -10.58
N SER A 150 -10.97 13.50 -10.09
CA SER A 150 -10.54 12.13 -9.76
C SER A 150 -9.94 11.38 -10.96
N ARG A 151 -10.53 11.52 -12.15
CA ARG A 151 -10.01 10.88 -13.37
C ARG A 151 -8.64 11.43 -13.76
N ILE A 152 -8.46 12.74 -13.65
CA ILE A 152 -7.19 13.42 -13.96
C ILE A 152 -6.13 12.99 -12.96
N GLU A 153 -6.42 13.05 -11.66
CA GLU A 153 -5.48 12.61 -10.61
C GLU A 153 -5.06 11.16 -10.78
N MET A 154 -6.02 10.28 -11.11
CA MET A 154 -5.73 8.87 -11.35
C MET A 154 -4.75 8.68 -12.52
N SER A 155 -5.00 9.38 -13.63
CA SER A 155 -4.19 9.25 -14.85
C SER A 155 -2.79 9.87 -14.70
N GLU A 156 -2.71 11.06 -14.12
CA GLU A 156 -1.47 11.84 -14.07
C GLU A 156 -0.55 11.40 -12.93
N PHE A 157 -1.11 11.13 -11.74
CA PHE A 157 -0.32 11.01 -10.52
C PHE A 157 -0.42 9.64 -9.85
N ILE A 158 -1.62 9.06 -9.74
CA ILE A 158 -1.83 7.88 -8.88
C ILE A 158 -1.44 6.58 -9.59
N SER A 159 -1.90 6.37 -10.83
CA SER A 159 -1.74 5.08 -11.52
C SER A 159 -0.28 4.65 -11.71
N ARG A 160 0.63 5.61 -11.97
CA ARG A 160 2.07 5.34 -12.12
C ARG A 160 2.73 4.85 -10.84
N THR A 161 2.23 5.26 -9.67
CA THR A 161 2.77 4.81 -8.38
C THR A 161 2.54 3.32 -8.11
N LYS A 162 1.68 2.65 -8.90
CA LYS A 162 1.49 1.19 -8.87
C LYS A 162 2.79 0.43 -9.14
N GLU A 163 3.68 0.96 -9.98
CA GLU A 163 4.98 0.34 -10.29
C GLU A 163 5.94 0.35 -9.09
N LEU A 164 5.68 1.21 -8.10
CA LEU A 164 6.50 1.33 -6.89
C LEU A 164 6.00 0.43 -5.75
N ALA A 165 4.91 -0.30 -5.97
CA ALA A 165 4.31 -1.18 -4.97
C ALA A 165 5.02 -2.54 -4.92
N ASP A 166 5.20 -3.05 -3.70
CA ASP A 166 5.65 -4.43 -3.47
C ASP A 166 4.48 -5.41 -3.70
N VAL A 167 3.24 -4.98 -3.40
CA VAL A 167 2.01 -5.77 -3.56
C VAL A 167 0.92 -4.94 -4.23
N VAL A 168 0.31 -5.50 -5.27
CA VAL A 168 -0.92 -4.97 -5.88
C VAL A 168 -2.10 -5.84 -5.46
N LEU A 169 -3.09 -5.23 -4.82
CA LEU A 169 -4.35 -5.89 -4.48
C LEU A 169 -5.43 -5.57 -5.53
N PRO A 170 -5.79 -6.53 -6.40
CA PRO A 170 -6.83 -6.32 -7.40
C PRO A 170 -8.22 -6.31 -6.77
N ARG A 171 -9.19 -5.67 -7.45
CA ARG A 171 -10.62 -5.61 -7.08
C ARG A 171 -10.92 -4.88 -5.76
N GLY A 172 -9.93 -4.22 -5.17
CA GLY A 172 -10.05 -3.52 -3.89
C GLY A 172 -9.48 -4.31 -2.71
N ALA A 173 -9.96 -3.98 -1.51
CA ALA A 173 -9.52 -4.59 -0.25
C ALA A 173 -10.22 -5.94 0.02
N GLU A 174 -9.91 -6.96 -0.78
CA GLU A 174 -10.46 -8.31 -0.61
C GLU A 174 -9.82 -9.03 0.60
N PRO A 175 -10.62 -9.64 1.51
CA PRO A 175 -10.10 -10.25 2.75
C PRO A 175 -9.01 -11.31 2.52
N THR A 176 -9.13 -12.11 1.46
CA THR A 176 -8.11 -13.12 1.13
C THR A 176 -6.76 -12.48 0.81
N GLY A 177 -6.75 -11.37 0.07
CA GLY A 177 -5.52 -10.65 -0.26
C GLY A 177 -4.90 -10.01 0.98
N ILE A 178 -5.72 -9.45 1.86
CA ILE A 178 -5.28 -8.92 3.15
C ILE A 178 -4.65 -10.03 4.01
N SER A 179 -5.32 -11.18 4.13
CA SER A 179 -4.81 -12.34 4.87
C SER A 179 -3.42 -12.77 4.38
N LEU A 180 -3.22 -12.87 3.05
CA LEU A 180 -1.92 -13.20 2.45
C LEU A 180 -0.83 -12.18 2.77
N ILE A 181 -1.17 -10.88 2.78
CA ILE A 181 -0.23 -9.84 3.19
C ILE A 181 0.15 -10.01 4.65
N VAL A 182 -0.84 -10.24 5.54
CA VAL A 182 -0.59 -10.43 6.97
C VAL A 182 0.28 -11.66 7.22
N ASP A 183 0.01 -12.78 6.53
CA ASP A 183 0.87 -13.97 6.53
C ASP A 183 2.32 -13.61 6.17
N GLY A 184 2.50 -12.81 5.12
CA GLY A 184 3.81 -12.37 4.63
C GLY A 184 4.57 -11.49 5.64
N ILE A 185 3.88 -10.58 6.34
CA ILE A 185 4.54 -9.62 7.24
C ILE A 185 4.62 -10.09 8.69
N GLN A 186 3.91 -11.14 9.09
CA GLN A 186 3.81 -11.57 10.49
C GLN A 186 5.19 -11.83 11.12
N HIS A 187 6.15 -12.34 10.35
CA HIS A 187 7.51 -12.58 10.81
C HIS A 187 8.32 -11.28 10.98
N LEU A 188 8.04 -10.24 10.18
CA LEU A 188 8.70 -8.93 10.32
C LEU A 188 8.30 -8.26 11.62
N ILE A 189 7.04 -8.44 12.01
CA ILE A 189 6.47 -7.93 13.26
C ILE A 189 7.07 -8.64 14.49
N LYS A 190 7.38 -9.95 14.38
CA LYS A 190 7.87 -10.76 15.52
C LYS A 190 9.39 -10.77 15.69
N ASN A 191 10.17 -10.54 14.62
CA ASN A 191 11.60 -10.89 14.59
C ASN A 191 12.59 -9.74 14.82
N GLU A 192 12.16 -8.51 15.11
CA GLU A 192 13.13 -7.46 15.48
C GLU A 192 13.59 -7.53 16.95
N SER A 193 13.04 -8.44 17.76
CA SER A 193 13.44 -8.64 19.17
C SER A 193 14.64 -9.56 19.32
N GLU A 194 15.01 -10.29 18.26
CA GLU A 194 16.09 -11.29 18.29
C GLU A 194 17.30 -10.94 17.40
N LYS A 195 17.25 -9.84 16.63
CA LYS A 195 18.31 -9.48 15.65
C LYS A 195 19.51 -8.69 16.21
N SER A 196 19.76 -8.75 17.51
CA SER A 196 21.00 -8.24 18.12
C SER A 196 22.24 -9.10 17.80
N ILE A 197 22.09 -10.18 17.03
CA ILE A 197 23.20 -11.08 16.65
C ILE A 197 23.13 -11.41 15.16
N ASP A 198 23.23 -10.43 14.25
CA ASP A 198 23.92 -10.67 12.94
C ASP A 198 24.24 -9.42 12.10
N HIS A 199 24.43 -8.23 12.69
CA HIS A 199 24.92 -7.08 11.91
C HIS A 199 26.46 -7.03 11.87
N THR A 200 27.08 -8.17 11.54
CA THR A 200 28.46 -8.21 11.03
C THR A 200 28.48 -8.94 9.69
N ILE A 201 27.76 -8.39 8.71
CA ILE A 201 28.25 -8.43 7.33
C ILE A 201 28.65 -6.99 6.99
N ARG A 202 29.78 -6.59 7.57
CA ARG A 202 30.58 -5.49 7.01
C ARG A 202 31.02 -5.98 5.64
N PHE A 203 30.62 -5.24 4.60
CA PHE A 203 31.29 -5.26 3.30
C PHE A 203 32.74 -4.83 3.51
N HIS A 204 33.59 -5.77 3.90
CA HIS A 204 35.02 -5.64 3.76
C HIS A 204 35.53 -6.78 2.89
N THR A 205 35.96 -6.35 1.71
CA THR A 205 36.80 -7.05 0.76
C THR A 205 37.95 -7.78 1.45
N SER A 206 37.91 -9.11 1.44
CA SER A 206 39.07 -9.99 1.23
C SER A 206 38.57 -11.44 1.20
N ASP A 207 38.58 -12.02 0.01
CA ASP A 207 38.48 -13.46 -0.21
C ASP A 207 39.39 -14.25 0.75
N PRO A 208 38.93 -15.39 1.31
CA PRO A 208 38.85 -16.60 0.51
C PRO A 208 37.64 -17.51 0.84
N VAL A 209 36.58 -17.47 0.03
CA VAL A 209 35.49 -18.46 0.04
C VAL A 209 35.83 -19.63 -0.90
N LYS A 210 36.71 -20.52 -0.43
CA LYS A 210 36.89 -21.89 -0.97
C LYS A 210 36.83 -22.89 0.18
N LYS A 211 35.65 -23.17 0.74
CA LYS A 211 35.43 -24.49 1.42
C LYS A 211 34.00 -24.90 1.77
N VAL A 212 33.01 -24.00 1.77
CA VAL A 212 31.67 -24.35 2.30
C VAL A 212 30.64 -24.69 1.21
N ILE A 213 30.94 -24.48 -0.07
CA ILE A 213 30.02 -24.75 -1.21
C ILE A 213 30.05 -26.24 -1.65
N SER A 214 30.40 -27.20 -0.79
CA SER A 214 30.52 -28.61 -1.20
C SER A 214 29.32 -29.52 -0.90
N SER A 215 28.21 -29.04 -0.32
CA SER A 215 27.15 -30.00 0.08
C SER A 215 25.69 -29.58 -0.05
N ARG A 216 25.33 -28.35 -0.47
CA ARG A 216 23.93 -28.00 -0.82
C ARG A 216 23.83 -26.94 -1.90
N LYS A 217 24.19 -27.30 -3.13
CA LYS A 217 23.68 -26.67 -4.35
C LYS A 217 23.04 -27.76 -5.20
N LYS A 218 21.71 -27.83 -5.18
CA LYS A 218 21.00 -28.14 -6.42
C LYS A 218 20.96 -26.81 -7.14
N ASP A 219 21.91 -26.61 -8.04
CA ASP A 219 21.93 -25.45 -8.92
C ASP A 219 20.61 -25.43 -9.72
N ILE A 220 19.85 -24.34 -9.57
CA ILE A 220 18.88 -23.93 -10.59
C ILE A 220 19.75 -23.56 -11.79
N THR A 221 19.86 -24.47 -12.75
CA THR A 221 20.58 -24.28 -14.00
C THR A 221 19.91 -23.18 -14.83
N LEU A 222 20.68 -22.53 -15.72
CA LEU A 222 20.16 -21.61 -16.75
C LEU A 222 19.04 -22.25 -17.60
N GLU A 223 18.95 -23.59 -17.60
CA GLU A 223 17.84 -24.35 -18.19
C GLU A 223 16.47 -24.06 -17.55
N VAL A 224 16.42 -23.68 -16.28
CA VAL A 224 15.16 -23.40 -15.57
C VAL A 224 14.57 -22.05 -16.00
N LEU A 225 15.42 -21.07 -16.34
CA LEU A 225 15.01 -19.78 -16.90
C LEU A 225 14.77 -19.85 -18.42
N SER A 226 15.41 -20.79 -19.13
CA SER A 226 15.13 -21.03 -20.56
C SER A 226 13.95 -21.97 -20.81
N ASN A 227 13.41 -22.62 -19.77
CA ASN A 227 12.21 -23.47 -19.84
C ASN A 227 10.90 -22.70 -19.61
N ASP A 228 10.97 -21.38 -19.38
CA ASP A 228 9.80 -20.55 -19.69
C ASP A 228 9.54 -20.72 -21.18
N ASN A 229 8.32 -21.18 -21.54
CA ASN A 229 7.87 -21.53 -22.89
C ASN A 229 7.83 -20.32 -23.88
N PHE A 230 8.89 -19.51 -23.94
CA PHE A 230 9.10 -18.46 -24.92
C PHE A 230 9.55 -19.00 -26.27
N GLU A 231 10.01 -20.25 -26.35
CA GLU A 231 10.41 -20.85 -27.62
C GLU A 231 9.29 -21.61 -28.34
N SER A 232 8.83 -21.00 -29.43
CA SER A 232 8.29 -21.61 -30.67
C SER A 232 6.86 -22.15 -30.71
N ARG A 233 6.18 -22.44 -29.59
CA ARG A 233 4.77 -22.94 -29.64
C ARG A 233 3.68 -21.84 -29.64
N ASN A 234 4.03 -20.59 -29.37
CA ASN A 234 3.11 -19.44 -29.37
C ASN A 234 3.35 -18.43 -30.51
N LYS A 235 3.90 -18.85 -31.65
CA LYS A 235 4.01 -17.97 -32.84
C LYS A 235 2.65 -17.44 -33.33
N ARG A 236 1.54 -18.14 -33.06
CA ARG A 236 0.18 -17.65 -33.39
C ARG A 236 -0.28 -16.43 -32.59
N PHE A 237 0.35 -16.11 -31.46
CA PHE A 237 -0.08 -14.98 -30.63
C PHE A 237 0.48 -13.64 -31.10
N TYR A 238 1.55 -13.66 -31.91
CA TYR A 238 2.24 -12.46 -32.42
C TYR A 238 2.02 -12.21 -33.92
N ASP A 239 1.36 -13.13 -34.63
CA ASP A 239 1.08 -13.05 -36.08
C ASP A 239 -0.40 -12.71 -36.40
N LEU A 240 -1.07 -11.92 -35.56
CA LEU A 240 -2.39 -11.38 -35.88
C LEU A 240 -2.27 -9.86 -36.06
N ASN A 241 -2.43 -9.45 -37.33
CA ASN A 241 -2.66 -8.08 -37.79
C ASN A 241 -3.67 -7.32 -36.93
#